data_AF-A0A0F8W769-F1
#
_entry.id   AF-A0A0F8W769-F1
#
_cell.length_a   1.000
_cell.length_b   1.000
_cell.length_c   1.000
_cell.angle_alpha   90.00
_cell.angle_beta   90.00
_cell.angle_gamma   90.00
#
_symmetry.space_group_name_H-M   'P 1'
#
loop_
_entity.id
_entity.type
_entity.pdbx_description
1 polymer ?
#
loop_
_entity_poly.entity_id
_entity_poly.type
_entity_poly.pdbx_seq_one_letter_code
_entity_poly.pdbx_strand_id
1 'polypeptide(L)' 'MTKPLNIRAIRKQLKLTQQGLATMLGVSMSTVANWEAGRSRPSQLALRQLNGLLRNGTTA' A
#
# COMPACT_ATOMS: atom_id res chain seq x y z
N MET A 1 15.88 12.50 6.36
CA MET A 1 14.91 11.66 7.10
C MET A 1 13.74 11.35 6.17
N THR A 2 13.61 10.12 5.67
CA THR A 2 12.50 9.73 4.79
C THR A 2 11.23 9.54 5.61
N LYS A 3 10.21 10.35 5.33
CA LYS A 3 8.89 10.27 5.99
C LYS A 3 8.31 8.85 5.79
N PRO A 4 7.80 8.17 6.84
CA PRO A 4 7.22 6.84 6.68
C PRO A 4 6.02 6.89 5.72
N LEU A 5 5.98 5.97 4.76
CA LEU A 5 4.87 5.81 3.82
C LEU A 5 3.59 5.44 4.59
N ASN A 6 2.58 6.29 4.50
CA ASN A 6 1.27 6.03 5.10
C ASN A 6 0.44 5.15 4.16
N ILE A 7 0.50 3.83 4.38
CA ILE A 7 -0.18 2.83 3.54
C ILE A 7 -1.69 3.05 3.49
N ARG A 8 -2.29 3.47 4.61
CA ARG A 8 -3.73 3.78 4.67
C ARG A 8 -4.10 4.96 3.78
N ALA A 9 -3.28 6.01 3.77
CA ALA A 9 -3.51 7.18 2.92
C ALA A 9 -3.44 6.81 1.43
N ILE A 10 -2.40 6.06 1.03
CA ILE A 10 -2.24 5.56 -0.34
C ILE A 10 -3.43 4.72 -0.76
N ARG A 11 -3.84 3.77 0.08
CA ARG A 11 -4.99 2.91 -0.19
C ARG A 11 -6.27 3.73 -0.41
N LYS A 12 -6.52 4.71 0.46
CA LYS A 12 -7.69 5.59 0.35
C LYS A 12 -7.65 6.45 -0.91
N GLN A 13 -6.48 6.96 -1.29
CA GLN A 13 -6.29 7.71 -2.53
C GLN A 13 -6.62 6.85 -3.76
N LEU A 14 -6.25 5.57 -3.72
CA LEU A 14 -6.59 4.59 -4.77
C LEU A 14 -8.03 4.07 -4.68
N LYS A 15 -8.84 4.54 -3.71
CA LYS A 15 -10.22 4.06 -3.43
C LYS A 15 -10.32 2.54 -3.22
N LEU A 16 -9.29 1.93 -2.64
CA LEU A 16 -9.24 0.48 -2.41
C LEU A 16 -9.66 0.10 -0.98
N THR A 17 -10.24 -1.10 -0.84
CA THR A 17 -10.36 -1.78 0.45
C THR A 17 -9.02 -2.39 0.86
N GLN A 18 -8.83 -2.77 2.13
CA GLN A 18 -7.60 -3.45 2.56
C GLN A 18 -7.38 -4.74 1.76
N GLN A 19 -8.46 -5.49 1.50
CA GLN A 19 -8.44 -6.66 0.64
C GLN A 19 -8.07 -6.32 -0.80
N GLY A 20 -8.63 -5.25 -1.38
CA GLY A 20 -8.31 -4.82 -2.75
C GLY A 20 -6.84 -4.46 -2.92
N LEU A 21 -6.27 -3.70 -1.98
CA LEU A 21 -4.83 -3.41 -2.00
C LEU A 21 -3.99 -4.68 -1.81
N ALA A 22 -4.42 -5.59 -0.94
CA ALA A 22 -3.73 -6.85 -0.70
C ALA A 22 -3.68 -7.72 -1.97
N THR A 23 -4.81 -7.83 -2.68
CA THR A 23 -4.89 -8.52 -3.98
C THR A 23 -3.95 -7.91 -5.01
N MET A 24 -3.89 -6.57 -5.12
CA MET A 24 -2.99 -5.88 -6.05
C MET A 24 -1.51 -6.11 -5.74
N LEU A 25 -1.16 -6.28 -4.46
CA LEU A 25 0.22 -6.48 -3.99
C LEU A 25 0.59 -7.96 -3.80
N GLY A 26 -0.34 -8.89 -4.03
CA GLY A 26 -0.11 -10.33 -3.82
C GLY A 26 0.17 -10.71 -2.36
N VAL A 27 -0.43 -10.00 -1.39
CA VAL A 27 -0.30 -10.27 0.04
C VAL A 27 -1.66 -10.52 0.69
N SER A 28 -1.67 -10.93 1.97
CA SER A 28 -2.92 -11.08 2.73
C SER A 28 -3.48 -9.74 3.21
N MET A 29 -4.80 -9.65 3.41
CA MET A 29 -5.44 -8.46 4.00
C MET A 29 -4.86 -8.11 5.37
N SER A 30 -4.56 -9.12 6.19
CA SER A 30 -3.92 -8.97 7.50
C SER A 30 -2.54 -8.33 7.41
N THR A 31 -1.80 -8.61 6.34
CA THR A 31 -0.49 -7.97 6.08
C THR A 31 -0.67 -6.46 5.86
N VAL A 32 -1.65 -6.07 5.03
CA VAL A 32 -1.99 -4.65 4.81
C VAL A 32 -2.46 -3.99 6.11
N ALA A 33 -3.31 -4.65 6.89
CA ALA A 33 -3.77 -4.12 8.19
C ALA A 33 -2.61 -3.89 9.17
N ASN A 34 -1.64 -4.81 9.24
CA ASN A 34 -0.45 -4.66 10.07
C ASN A 34 0.44 -3.49 9.61
N TRP A 35 0.58 -3.28 8.29
CA TRP A 35 1.29 -2.10 7.76
C TRP A 35 0.58 -0.79 8.12
N GLU A 36 -0.75 -0.74 7.98
CA GLU A 36 -1.52 0.46 8.35
C GLU A 36 -1.48 0.77 9.84
N ALA A 37 -1.43 -0.27 10.68
CA ALA A 37 -1.33 -0.15 12.13
C ALA A 37 0.12 0.08 12.62
N GLY A 38 1.10 0.08 11.72
CA GLY A 38 2.52 0.24 12.06
C GLY A 38 3.15 -0.96 12.78
N ARG A 39 2.47 -2.12 12.81
CA ARG A 39 2.95 -3.36 13.46
C ARG A 39 4.05 -4.06 12.65
N SER A 40 4.08 -3.84 11.34
CA SER A 40 5.14 -4.31 10.46
C SER A 40 5.36 -3.32 9.32
N ARG A 41 6.45 -3.50 8.55
CA ARG A 41 6.77 -2.65 7.40
C ARG A 41 6.65 -3.44 6.10
N PRO A 42 6.24 -2.81 4.98
CA PRO A 42 6.26 -3.46 3.68
C PRO A 42 7.70 -3.83 3.29
N SER A 43 7.85 -4.94 2.57
CA SER A 43 9.13 -5.32 1.97
C SER A 43 9.53 -4.34 0.87
N GLN A 44 10.81 -4.33 0.50
CA GLN A 44 11.30 -3.48 -0.59
C GLN A 44 10.55 -3.73 -1.92
N LEU A 45 10.13 -4.98 -2.17
CA LEU A 45 9.31 -5.32 -3.33
C LEU A 45 7.92 -4.68 -3.25
N ALA A 46 7.24 -4.78 -2.09
CA ALA A 46 5.93 -4.17 -1.89
C ALA A 46 5.99 -2.64 -1.99
N LEU A 47 7.08 -2.01 -1.52
CA LEU A 47 7.31 -0.57 -1.68
C LEU A 47 7.47 -0.17 -3.16
N ARG A 48 8.19 -0.97 -3.96
CA ARG A 48 8.31 -0.75 -5.41
C ARG A 48 6.96 -0.85 -6.12
N GLN A 49 6.15 -1.86 -5.77
CA GLN A 49 4.81 -2.02 -6.32
C GLN A 49 3.89 -0.85 -5.94
N LEU A 50 3.88 -0.44 -4.66
CA LEU A 50 3.13 0.74 -4.19
C LEU A 50 3.51 2.01 -4.97
N ASN A 51 4.81 2.24 -5.20
CA ASN A 51 5.26 3.37 -6.01
C ASN A 51 4.79 3.27 -7.47
N GLY A 52 4.73 2.08 -8.05
CA GLY A 52 4.15 1.85 -9.37
C GLY A 52 2.67 2.20 -9.43
N LEU A 53 1.89 1.78 -8.43
CA LEU A 53 0.45 2.09 -8.34
C LEU A 53 0.19 3.60 -8.26
N LEU A 54 1.01 4.33 -7.49
CA LEU A 54 0.89 5.78 -7.35
C LEU A 54 1.20 6.54 -8.65
N ARG A 55 2.14 6.04 -9.46
CA ARG A 55 2.49 6.64 -10.76
C ARG A 55 1.44 6.40 -11.84
N ASN A 56 0.77 5.25 -11.80
CA ASN A 56 -0.21 4.87 -12.82
C ASN A 56 -1.62 5.37 -12.50
N GLY A 57 -1.93 5.67 -11.24
CA GLY A 57 -3.23 6.18 -10.79
C GLY A 57 -3.50 7.67 -11.09
N THR A 58 -2.70 8.33 -11.93
CA THR A 58 -2.85 9.75 -12.32
C THR A 58 -3.46 9.95 -13.72
N THR A 59 -4.01 8.90 -14.33
CA THR A 59 -4.64 8.98 -15.66
C THR A 59 -6.14 8.74 -15.54
N ALA A 60 -6.88 9.81 -15.17
CA ALA A 60 -8.29 10.07 -15.49
C ALA A 60 -8.66 11.46 -14.95
#